data_AF-A0A832LY98-F1
#
_entry.id   AF-A0A832LY98-F1
#
_cell.length_a   1.000
_cell.length_b   1.000
_cell.length_c   1.000
_cell.angle_alpha   90.00
_cell.angle_beta   90.00
_cell.angle_gamma   90.00
#
_symmetry.space_group_name_H-M   'P 1'
#
loop_
_entity.id
_entity.type
_entity.pdbx_description
1 polymer ?
#
loop_
_entity_poly.entity_id
_entity_poly.type
_entity_poly.pdbx_seq_one_letter_code
_entity_poly.pdbx_strand_id
1 'polypeptide(L)' 'MNKLKIKFTALLLLLISVTAFAQDIIDKSAMDLSVNPGDDFFSYVNGTWVKNTEIPADLSRYGSFDALRENNSK' A
#
# COMPACT_ATOMS: atom_id res chain seq x y z
N MET A 1 -39.08 -16.35 5.98
CA MET A 1 -37.70 -16.59 5.50
C MET A 1 -37.17 -17.85 6.16
N ASN A 2 -36.65 -18.84 5.44
CA ASN A 2 -36.30 -20.15 6.01
C ASN A 2 -34.98 -20.08 6.81
N LYS A 3 -34.85 -20.89 7.88
CA LYS A 3 -33.66 -20.90 8.75
C LYS A 3 -32.37 -21.20 7.97
N LEU A 4 -32.48 -21.92 6.85
CA LEU A 4 -31.36 -22.25 5.97
C LEU A 4 -30.85 -21.04 5.17
N LYS A 5 -31.73 -20.20 4.60
CA LYS A 5 -31.31 -18.96 3.92
C LYS A 5 -30.67 -17.99 4.91
N ILE A 6 -31.20 -17.88 6.14
CA ILE A 6 -30.63 -17.01 7.18
C ILE A 6 -29.17 -17.42 7.51
N LYS A 7 -28.89 -18.73 7.67
CA LYS A 7 -27.52 -19.22 7.90
C LYS A 7 -26.59 -18.98 6.71
N PHE A 8 -27.09 -19.13 5.48
CA PHE A 8 -26.33 -18.85 4.26
C PHE A 8 -25.99 -17.36 4.12
N THR A 9 -26.93 -16.46 4.39
CA THR A 9 -26.68 -15.02 4.36
C THR A 9 -25.70 -14.60 5.46
N ALA A 10 -25.80 -15.18 6.66
CA ALA A 10 -24.85 -14.93 7.74
C ALA A 10 -23.43 -15.42 7.41
N LEU A 11 -23.28 -16.58 6.77
CA LEU A 11 -21.97 -17.10 6.35
C LEU A 11 -21.35 -16.25 5.23
N LEU A 12 -22.16 -15.77 4.29
CA LEU A 12 -21.70 -14.88 3.22
C LEU A 12 -21.24 -13.52 3.77
N LEU A 13 -21.98 -12.95 4.73
CA LEU A 13 -21.57 -11.73 5.44
C LEU A 13 -20.28 -11.90 6.25
N LEU A 14 -20.08 -13.08 6.86
CA LEU A 14 -18.85 -13.41 7.59
C LEU A 14 -17.64 -13.56 6.65
N LEU A 15 -17.84 -14.13 5.46
CA LEU A 15 -16.78 -14.28 4.45
C LEU A 15 -16.33 -12.93 3.86
N ILE A 16 -17.26 -12.01 3.62
CA ILE A 16 -16.96 -10.65 3.10
C ILE A 16 -16.17 -9.82 4.12
N SER A 17 -16.39 -10.05 5.42
CA SER A 17 -15.70 -9.28 6.48
C SER A 17 -14.24 -9.72 6.71
N VAL A 18 -13.85 -10.94 6.33
CA VAL A 18 -12.46 -11.43 6.48
C VAL A 18 -11.52 -10.82 5.43
N THR A 19 -12.01 -10.47 4.24
CA THR A 19 -11.17 -9.91 3.15
C THR A 19 -10.95 -8.39 3.23
N ALA A 20 -11.68 -7.68 4.10
CA ALA A 20 -11.71 -6.21 4.11
C ALA A 20 -10.54 -5.53 4.85
N PHE A 21 -9.61 -6.29 5.45
CA PHE A 21 -8.56 -5.74 6.32
C PHE A 21 -7.12 -6.07 5.90
N ALA A 22 -6.90 -6.65 4.72
CA ALA A 22 -5.55 -6.91 4.21
C ALA A 22 -5.05 -5.71 3.39
N GLN A 23 -4.87 -4.55 4.04
CA GLN A 23 -4.06 -3.48 3.46
C GLN A 23 -2.62 -3.73 3.88
N ASP A 24 -1.72 -3.96 2.93
CA ASP A 24 -0.29 -4.03 3.24
C ASP A 24 0.15 -2.70 3.85
N ILE A 25 0.61 -2.74 5.11
CA ILE A 25 1.04 -1.55 5.87
C ILE A 25 2.35 -0.99 5.28
N ILE A 26 3.11 -1.83 4.58
CA ILE A 26 4.36 -1.47 3.90
C ILE A 26 4.26 -1.89 2.44
N ASP A 27 4.53 -0.96 1.53
CA ASP A 27 4.67 -1.25 0.11
C ASP A 27 6.01 -1.94 -0.16
N LYS A 28 5.97 -3.27 -0.25
CA LYS A 28 7.16 -4.09 -0.54
C LYS A 28 7.65 -3.94 -1.98
N SER A 29 6.84 -3.40 -2.89
CA SER A 29 7.25 -3.21 -4.29
C SER A 29 8.23 -2.04 -4.46
N ALA A 30 8.24 -1.10 -3.50
CA ALA A 30 9.18 0.02 -3.44
C ALA A 30 10.59 -0.38 -2.99
N MET A 31 10.75 -1.53 -2.35
CA MET A 31 11.99 -1.99 -1.72
C MET A 31 13.01 -2.49 -2.74
N ASP A 32 14.30 -2.31 -2.45
CA ASP A 32 15.41 -2.95 -3.15
C ASP A 32 16.08 -3.99 -2.23
N LEU A 33 15.62 -5.24 -2.36
CA LEU A 33 16.09 -6.36 -1.52
C LEU A 33 17.51 -6.83 -1.86
N SER A 34 18.17 -6.24 -2.87
CA SER A 34 19.58 -6.51 -3.15
C SER A 34 20.52 -5.75 -2.22
N VAL A 35 20.03 -4.70 -1.55
CA VAL A 35 20.78 -3.91 -0.58
C VAL A 35 20.65 -4.54 0.80
N ASN A 36 21.76 -4.72 1.51
CA ASN A 36 21.70 -5.14 2.91
C ASN A 36 21.17 -3.97 3.76
N PRO A 37 20.09 -4.17 4.55
CA PRO A 37 19.49 -3.10 5.35
C PRO A 37 20.43 -2.48 6.39
N GLY A 38 21.46 -3.20 6.84
CA GLY A 38 22.47 -2.67 7.76
C GLY A 38 23.46 -1.69 7.12
N ASP A 39 23.61 -1.76 5.80
CA ASP A 39 24.57 -0.93 5.05
C ASP A 39 23.91 0.37 4.57
N ASP A 40 22.70 0.27 4.01
CA ASP A 40 21.88 1.42 3.63
C ASP A 40 20.38 1.08 3.73
N PHE A 41 19.78 1.43 4.86
CA PHE A 41 18.38 1.18 5.11
C PHE A 41 17.45 2.00 4.19
N PHE A 42 17.87 3.20 3.78
CA PHE A 42 17.04 4.04 2.91
C PHE A 42 16.91 3.40 1.52
N SER A 43 18.02 2.97 0.94
CA SER A 43 18.03 2.27 -0.35
C SER A 43 17.35 0.90 -0.25
N TYR A 44 17.50 0.17 0.86
CA TYR A 44 16.77 -1.08 1.06
C TYR A 44 15.25 -0.89 1.03
N VAL A 45 14.73 0.12 1.73
CA VAL A 45 13.28 0.35 1.83
C VAL A 45 12.71 1.03 0.57
N ASN A 46 13.45 1.93 -0.06
CA ASN A 46 12.92 2.81 -1.12
C ASN A 46 13.60 2.67 -2.48
N GLY A 47 14.61 1.81 -2.62
CA GLY A 47 15.52 1.80 -3.77
C GLY A 47 14.82 1.57 -5.12
N THR A 48 13.82 0.69 -5.17
CA THR A 48 13.04 0.47 -6.38
C THR A 48 12.17 1.68 -6.70
N TRP A 49 11.56 2.32 -5.69
CA TRP A 49 10.79 3.55 -5.88
C TRP A 49 11.66 4.70 -6.38
N VAL A 50 12.85 4.90 -5.81
CA VAL A 50 13.80 5.94 -6.23
C VAL A 50 14.24 5.74 -7.68
N LYS A 51 14.48 4.49 -8.10
CA LYS A 51 14.87 4.17 -9.48
C LYS A 51 13.77 4.47 -10.51
N ASN A 52 12.51 4.27 -10.13
CA ASN A 52 11.39 4.28 -11.07
C ASN A 52 10.55 5.57 -11.04
N THR A 53 10.70 6.40 -10.00
CA THR A 53 9.87 7.59 -9.82
C THR A 53 10.57 8.84 -10.31
N GLU A 54 9.98 9.48 -11.31
CA GLU A 54 10.40 10.79 -11.80
C GLU A 54 9.84 11.91 -10.92
N ILE A 55 10.63 12.96 -10.71
CA ILE A 55 10.14 14.18 -10.06
C ILE A 55 9.32 14.96 -11.11
N PRO A 56 8.04 15.29 -10.84
CA PRO A 56 7.24 16.12 -11.73
C PRO A 56 7.95 17.44 -12.07
N ALA A 57 7.81 17.91 -13.31
CA ALA A 57 8.60 19.03 -13.84
C ALA A 57 8.35 20.38 -13.13
N ASP A 58 7.22 20.51 -12.44
CA ASP A 58 6.81 21.69 -11.66
C ASP A 58 7.26 21.63 -10.19
N LEU A 59 7.89 20.52 -9.76
CA LEU A 59 8.34 20.31 -8.40
C LEU A 59 9.87 20.22 -8.32
N SER A 60 10.45 20.78 -7.26
CA SER A 60 11.88 20.65 -6.96
C SER A 60 12.21 19.33 -6.23
N ARG A 61 11.20 18.62 -5.75
CA ARG A 61 11.31 17.34 -5.04
C ARG A 61 9.99 16.58 -5.13
N TYR A 62 10.04 15.26 -4.97
CA TYR A 62 8.85 14.44 -4.85
C TYR A 62 9.07 13.30 -3.85
N GLY A 63 7.99 12.88 -3.18
CA GLY A 63 8.00 11.84 -2.17
C GLY A 63 6.64 11.67 -1.51
N SER A 64 6.56 10.83 -0.47
CA SER A 64 5.29 10.45 0.15
C SER A 64 4.49 11.63 0.70
N PHE A 65 5.15 12.68 1.22
CA PHE A 65 4.46 13.89 1.71
C PHE A 65 3.89 14.74 0.57
N ASP A 66 4.57 14.78 -0.57
CA ASP A 66 4.09 15.49 -1.75
C ASP A 66 2.87 14.76 -2.33
N ALA A 67 2.97 13.43 -2.49
CA ALA A 67 1.84 12.58 -2.91
C ALA A 67 0.64 12.68 -1.95
N LEU A 68 0.87 12.71 -0.63
CA LEU A 68 -0.19 12.89 0.36
C LEU A 68 -0.87 14.26 0.23
N ARG A 69 -0.08 15.32 0.04
CA ARG A 69 -0.59 16.67 -0.14
C ARG A 69 -1.41 16.81 -1.42
N GLU A 70 -0.97 16.22 -2.53
CA GLU A 70 -1.74 16.15 -3.77
C GLU A 70 -3.07 15.43 -3.55
N ASN A 71 -3.07 14.28 -2.88
CA ASN A 71 -4.29 13.53 -2.59
C ASN A 71 -5.26 14.28 -1.68
N ASN A 72 -4.76 15.04 -0.70
CA ASN A 72 -5.58 15.85 0.19
C ASN A 72 -6.14 17.12 -0.46
N SER A 73 -5.61 17.52 -1.61
CA SER A 73 -6.04 18.72 -2.35
C SER A 73 -7.02 18.39 -3.49
N LYS A 74 -7.39 17.11 -3.65
CA LYS A 74 -8.44 16.64 -4.56
C LYS A 74 -9.80 16.69 -3.89
#